data_AF-A0A957HKG5-F1
#
_entry.id   AF-A0A957HKG5-F1
#
_cell.length_a   1.000
_cell.length_b   1.000
_cell.length_c   1.000
_cell.angle_alpha   90.00
_cell.angle_beta   90.00
_cell.angle_gamma   90.00
#
_symmetry.space_group_name_H-M   'P 1'
#
loop_
_entity.id
_entity.type
_entity.pdbx_description
1 polymer ?
#
loop_
_entity_poly.entity_id
_entity_poly.type
_entity_poly.pdbx_seq_one_letter_code
_entity_poly.pdbx_strand_id
1 'polypeptide(L)'
;MTQHFDPKQLRDVLTQYYSDSELHSMCFDLNIDYESLGGRGKSEQALKLVLYAQRTNRLNDVASYVRRTRDFIQLRTGREPFPMLQDASGPGSAPSQVTYVLGDQVSGDKVGGDKVGGDKMSFSGPVTGSAIKGGSINAENIAGRDVNIHVTQSESRDDFVKLLQELKALLQQAAANGELEQAEGETAVSDLQDVIDETDKPTPRANRIIRRLEDVADVVKAGVKTGTAVLAAKPIIQKLIQAVSTIF
;
A
#
# COMPACT_ATOMS: atom_id res chain seq x y z
N MET A 1 -11.05 13.74 33.64
CA MET A 1 -11.59 12.84 32.61
C MET A 1 -10.47 12.54 31.63
N THR A 2 -9.95 11.32 31.63
CA THR A 2 -8.86 10.92 30.74
C THR A 2 -9.48 10.57 29.39
N GLN A 3 -9.27 11.40 28.35
CA GLN A 3 -9.69 11.03 26.99
C GLN A 3 -8.84 9.82 26.56
N HIS A 4 -9.48 8.80 25.99
CA HIS A 4 -8.78 7.67 25.41
C HIS A 4 -8.69 7.91 23.90
N PHE A 5 -7.47 7.95 23.38
CA PHE A 5 -7.23 8.05 21.93
C PHE A 5 -6.80 6.68 21.41
N ASP A 6 -7.19 6.36 20.16
CA ASP A 6 -6.71 5.16 19.49
C ASP A 6 -5.23 5.35 19.08
N PRO A 7 -4.29 4.56 19.64
CA PRO A 7 -2.87 4.66 19.29
C PRO A 7 -2.60 4.49 17.80
N LYS A 8 -3.39 3.64 17.11
CA LYS A 8 -3.20 3.38 15.68
C LYS A 8 -3.55 4.62 14.85
N GLN A 9 -4.68 5.26 15.16
CA GLN A 9 -5.07 6.49 14.50
C GLN A 9 -4.03 7.59 14.72
N LEU A 10 -3.52 7.73 15.94
CA LEU A 10 -2.53 8.76 16.26
C LEU A 10 -1.23 8.53 15.46
N ARG A 11 -0.76 7.28 15.37
CA ARG A 11 0.39 6.92 14.53
C ARG A 11 0.17 7.29 13.06
N ASP A 12 -1.00 6.97 12.50
CA ASP A 12 -1.30 7.21 11.09
C ASP A 12 -1.32 8.73 10.81
N VAL A 13 -1.91 9.52 11.71
CA VAL A 13 -1.92 10.98 11.65
C VAL A 13 -0.50 11.56 11.71
N LEU A 14 0.33 11.10 12.65
CA LEU A 14 1.72 11.55 12.76
C LEU A 14 2.52 11.21 11.50
N THR A 15 2.35 10.00 10.97
CA THR A 15 3.06 9.55 9.77
C THR A 15 2.65 10.34 8.53
N GLN A 16 1.37 10.70 8.40
CA GLN A 16 0.84 11.39 7.24
C GLN A 16 1.14 12.90 7.25
N TYR A 17 0.98 13.56 8.39
CA TYR A 17 0.95 15.03 8.46
C TYR A 17 2.19 15.67 9.09
N TYR A 18 3.10 14.87 9.62
CA TYR A 18 4.36 15.38 10.15
C TYR A 18 5.53 14.94 9.27
N SER A 19 6.52 15.81 9.17
CA SER A 19 7.86 15.52 8.71
C SER A 19 8.71 14.99 9.87
N ASP A 20 9.88 14.44 9.55
CA ASP A 20 10.81 13.91 10.55
C ASP A 20 11.30 15.00 11.51
N SER A 21 11.61 16.19 10.99
CA SER A 21 11.99 17.36 11.77
C SER A 21 10.88 17.85 12.70
N GLU A 22 9.61 17.79 12.28
CA GLU A 22 8.49 18.19 13.14
C GLU A 22 8.22 17.17 14.25
N LEU A 23 8.45 15.87 14.00
CA LEU A 23 8.39 14.86 15.06
C LEU A 23 9.48 15.08 16.11
N HIS A 24 10.69 15.47 15.68
CA HIS A 24 11.77 15.82 16.59
C HIS A 24 11.41 17.05 17.45
N SER A 25 10.90 18.13 16.84
CA SER A 25 10.43 19.31 17.58
C SER A 25 9.29 18.98 18.55
N MET A 26 8.34 18.14 18.15
CA MET A 26 7.26 17.68 19.04
C MET A 26 7.82 16.92 20.25
N CYS A 27 8.81 16.04 20.04
CA CYS A 27 9.43 15.30 21.15
C CYS A 27 10.16 16.25 22.10
N PHE A 28 10.87 17.26 21.57
CA PHE A 28 11.51 18.29 22.36
C PHE A 28 10.51 19.07 23.22
N ASP A 29 9.41 19.56 22.64
CA ASP A 29 8.37 20.31 23.36
C ASP A 29 7.66 19.48 24.43
N LEU A 30 7.53 18.17 24.19
CA LEU A 30 6.97 17.23 25.15
C LEU A 30 8.01 16.70 26.16
N ASN A 31 9.27 17.14 26.08
CA ASN A 31 10.37 16.63 26.89
C ASN A 31 10.49 15.08 26.81
N ILE A 32 10.49 14.56 25.59
CA ILE A 32 10.69 13.16 25.24
C ILE A 32 12.00 13.07 24.46
N ASP A 33 12.91 12.19 24.87
CA ASP A 33 14.17 11.98 24.19
C ASP A 33 13.95 11.26 22.85
N TYR A 34 14.04 11.99 21.74
CA TYR A 34 13.81 11.48 20.39
C TYR A 34 14.82 10.38 20.02
N GLU A 35 16.08 10.52 20.43
CA GLU A 35 17.15 9.55 20.13
C GLU A 35 16.89 8.19 20.80
N SER A 36 16.16 8.19 21.92
CA SER A 36 15.80 6.96 22.64
C SER A 36 14.69 6.13 21.99
N LEU A 37 13.86 6.73 21.12
CA LEU A 37 12.68 6.08 20.55
C LEU A 37 13.04 4.94 19.58
N GLY A 38 14.20 5.03 18.93
CA GLY A 38 14.70 4.05 17.97
C GLY A 38 13.81 3.91 16.72
N GLY A 39 14.30 3.16 15.72
CA GLY A 39 13.60 2.95 14.45
C GLY A 39 14.21 3.74 13.30
N ARG A 40 14.21 3.15 12.11
CA ARG A 40 14.74 3.77 10.89
C ARG A 40 13.60 4.38 10.10
N GLY A 41 13.52 5.71 10.16
CA GLY A 41 12.60 6.50 9.37
C GLY A 41 11.29 6.82 10.08
N LYS A 42 10.54 7.72 9.43
CA LYS A 42 9.42 8.46 10.01
C LYS A 42 8.30 7.59 10.60
N SER A 43 7.87 6.56 9.86
CA SER A 43 6.74 5.70 10.28
C SER A 43 7.06 4.90 11.54
N GLU A 44 8.29 4.38 11.62
CA GLU A 44 8.76 3.65 12.80
C GLU A 44 8.91 4.59 14.01
N GLN A 45 9.49 5.78 13.80
CA GLN A 45 9.62 6.80 14.84
C GLN A 45 8.27 7.27 15.38
N ALA A 46 7.30 7.53 14.50
CA ALA A 46 5.93 7.86 14.91
C ALA A 46 5.27 6.74 15.73
N LEU A 47 5.47 5.48 15.34
CA LEU A 47 4.98 4.33 16.10
C LEU A 47 5.64 4.25 17.49
N LYS A 48 6.96 4.44 17.57
CA LYS A 48 7.71 4.37 18.84
C LYS A 48 7.33 5.50 19.79
N LEU A 49 7.15 6.72 19.28
CA LEU A 49 6.64 7.85 20.05
C LEU A 49 5.27 7.53 20.67
N VAL A 50 4.34 7.00 19.89
CA VAL A 50 3.00 6.64 20.37
C VAL A 50 3.08 5.53 21.43
N LEU A 51 3.89 4.50 21.22
CA LEU A 51 4.08 3.42 22.20
C LEU A 51 4.74 3.91 23.49
N TYR A 52 5.72 4.80 23.40
CA TYR A 52 6.35 5.44 24.56
C TYR A 52 5.31 6.25 25.35
N ALA A 53 4.58 7.13 24.68
CA ALA A 53 3.53 7.94 25.29
C ALA A 53 2.42 7.09 25.92
N GLN A 54 2.09 5.94 25.33
CA GLN A 54 1.13 4.99 25.91
C GLN A 54 1.66 4.38 27.21
N ARG A 55 2.92 3.92 27.24
CA ARG A 55 3.55 3.32 28.43
C ARG A 55 3.67 4.31 29.59
N THR A 56 3.89 5.58 29.29
CA THR A 56 4.03 6.64 30.30
C THR A 56 2.70 7.35 30.60
N ASN A 57 1.56 6.89 30.07
CA ASN A 57 0.25 7.56 30.18
C ASN A 57 0.22 9.03 29.68
N ARG A 58 1.12 9.38 28.73
CA ARG A 58 1.24 10.71 28.11
C ARG A 58 0.60 10.82 26.73
N LEU A 59 -0.22 9.84 26.35
CA LEU A 59 -0.91 9.81 25.05
C LEU A 59 -1.79 11.06 24.83
N ASN A 60 -2.38 11.59 25.90
CA ASN A 60 -3.17 12.82 25.88
C ASN A 60 -2.33 14.07 25.57
N ASP A 61 -1.07 14.12 26.01
CA ASP A 61 -0.18 15.25 25.74
C ASP A 61 0.12 15.33 24.24
N VAL A 62 0.40 14.18 23.61
CA VAL A 62 0.65 14.06 22.17
C VAL A 62 -0.61 14.45 21.38
N ALA A 63 -1.78 13.94 21.75
CA ALA A 63 -3.03 14.28 21.08
C ALA A 63 -3.39 15.79 21.21
N SER A 64 -3.18 16.37 22.39
CA SER A 64 -3.34 17.80 22.64
C SER A 64 -2.34 18.64 21.86
N TYR A 65 -1.10 18.18 21.69
CA TYR A 65 -0.13 18.82 20.82
C TYR A 65 -0.61 18.83 19.37
N VAL A 66 -1.02 17.67 18.83
CA VAL A 66 -1.55 17.55 17.46
C VAL A 66 -2.75 18.46 17.22
N ARG A 67 -3.70 18.52 18.17
CA ARG A 67 -4.87 19.43 18.06
C ARG A 67 -4.49 20.90 18.05
N ARG A 68 -3.42 21.30 18.75
CA ARG A 68 -2.95 22.69 18.79
C ARG A 68 -2.24 23.12 17.51
N THR A 69 -1.47 22.23 16.91
CA THR A 69 -0.67 22.54 15.70
C THR A 69 -1.42 22.25 14.39
N ARG A 70 -2.44 21.38 14.44
CA ARG A 70 -3.24 20.92 13.30
C ARG A 70 -4.72 20.78 13.74
N ASP A 71 -5.35 21.93 13.96
CA ASP A 71 -6.75 22.05 14.39
C ASP A 71 -7.76 21.37 13.45
N PHE A 72 -7.45 21.29 12.16
CA PHE A 72 -8.28 20.62 11.15
C PHE A 72 -8.31 19.08 11.28
N ILE A 73 -7.40 18.47 12.06
CA ILE A 73 -7.35 17.01 12.21
C ILE A 73 -8.29 16.54 13.32
N GLN A 74 -9.35 15.84 12.91
CA GLN A 74 -10.30 15.22 13.83
C GLN A 74 -9.76 13.90 14.37
N LEU A 75 -9.10 13.95 15.53
CA LEU A 75 -8.75 12.75 16.30
C LEU A 75 -10.01 12.15 16.91
N ARG A 76 -10.30 10.87 16.62
CA ARG A 76 -11.42 10.16 17.24
C ARG A 76 -11.04 9.87 18.68
N THR A 77 -11.81 10.43 19.61
CA THR A 77 -11.76 10.03 21.01
C THR A 77 -12.48 8.69 21.11
N GLY A 78 -11.71 7.63 21.36
CA GLY A 78 -12.23 6.29 21.50
C GLY A 78 -13.15 6.21 22.71
N ARG A 79 -14.28 5.55 22.49
CA ARG A 79 -15.37 5.33 23.45
C ARG A 79 -16.22 6.58 23.67
N GLU A 80 -17.15 6.81 22.74
CA GLU A 80 -18.51 7.15 23.19
C GLU A 80 -18.79 6.17 24.34
N PRO A 81 -19.09 6.64 25.57
CA PRO A 81 -19.49 5.74 26.63
C PRO A 81 -20.59 4.88 26.02
N PHE A 82 -20.37 3.56 25.98
CA PHE A 82 -21.43 2.64 25.60
C PHE A 82 -22.66 3.13 26.35
N PRO A 83 -23.79 3.42 25.67
CA PRO A 83 -24.97 3.86 26.37
C PRO A 83 -25.20 2.81 27.44
N MET A 84 -24.91 3.18 28.69
CA MET A 84 -25.23 2.33 29.81
C MET A 84 -26.73 2.18 29.65
N LEU A 85 -27.18 0.94 29.42
CA LEU A 85 -28.57 0.60 29.26
C LEU A 85 -29.32 1.27 30.41
N GLN A 86 -29.88 2.44 30.12
CA GLN A 86 -30.61 3.23 31.06
C GLN A 86 -31.89 2.45 31.24
N ASP A 87 -32.04 1.86 32.43
CA ASP A 87 -33.08 0.92 32.81
C ASP A 87 -34.33 1.02 31.94
N ALA A 88 -34.49 0.04 31.06
CA ALA A 88 -35.66 -0.11 30.21
C ALA A 88 -36.85 -0.55 31.06
N SER A 89 -37.38 0.38 31.85
CA SER A 89 -38.69 0.29 32.51
C SER A 89 -39.71 1.07 31.68
N GLY A 90 -39.91 0.68 30.42
CA GLY A 90 -40.86 1.33 29.52
C GLY A 90 -41.55 0.30 28.64
N PRO A 91 -42.85 0.03 28.84
CA PRO A 91 -43.59 -0.90 27.99
C PRO A 91 -44.01 -0.20 26.70
N GLY A 92 -43.60 -0.77 25.56
CA GLY A 92 -44.29 -0.55 24.29
C GLY A 92 -43.56 0.33 23.28
N SER A 93 -42.55 -0.24 22.62
CA SER A 93 -42.27 -0.03 21.19
C SER A 93 -41.21 -1.06 20.78
N ALA A 94 -41.57 -1.96 19.87
CA ALA A 94 -40.71 -3.06 19.43
C ALA A 94 -39.49 -2.52 18.66
N PRO A 95 -38.25 -2.64 19.19
CA PRO A 95 -37.07 -2.27 18.44
C PRO A 95 -36.71 -3.36 17.43
N SER A 96 -36.41 -2.95 16.20
CA SER A 96 -35.72 -3.80 15.23
C SER A 96 -34.37 -4.22 15.83
N GLN A 97 -34.26 -5.50 16.20
CA GLN A 97 -33.06 -6.04 16.83
C GLN A 97 -31.93 -6.10 15.81
N VAL A 98 -30.95 -5.21 15.94
CA VAL A 98 -29.62 -5.42 15.37
C VAL A 98 -28.91 -6.41 16.29
N THR A 99 -28.96 -7.69 15.93
CA THR A 99 -28.25 -8.75 16.66
C THR A 99 -26.76 -8.66 16.36
N TYR A 100 -25.98 -8.15 17.31
CA TYR A 100 -24.53 -8.32 17.30
C TYR A 100 -24.20 -9.73 17.78
N VAL A 101 -23.85 -10.61 16.85
CA VAL A 101 -23.38 -11.96 17.18
C VAL A 101 -21.90 -11.87 17.55
N LEU A 102 -21.60 -11.76 18.84
CA LEU A 102 -20.27 -12.05 19.37
C LEU A 102 -20.20 -13.55 19.66
N GLY A 103 -19.64 -14.30 18.73
CA GLY A 103 -19.32 -15.72 18.89
C GLY A 103 -18.32 -16.14 17.83
N ASP A 104 -17.46 -17.11 18.17
CA ASP A 104 -16.40 -17.63 17.30
C ASP A 104 -16.92 -18.33 16.03
N GLN A 105 -18.24 -18.52 15.93
CA GLN A 105 -18.88 -19.21 14.82
C GLN A 105 -20.09 -18.41 14.33
N VAL A 106 -19.96 -17.81 13.15
CA VAL A 106 -21.06 -17.18 12.43
C VAL A 106 -21.51 -18.15 11.33
N SER A 107 -22.66 -18.80 11.51
CA SER A 107 -23.24 -19.72 10.52
C SER A 107 -24.54 -19.15 9.96
N GLY A 108 -24.62 -18.99 8.64
CA GLY A 108 -25.85 -18.61 7.92
C GLY A 108 -25.61 -18.55 6.41
N ASP A 109 -26.65 -18.83 5.62
CA ASP A 109 -26.59 -18.89 4.14
C ASP A 109 -26.20 -17.56 3.46
N LYS A 110 -26.26 -16.44 4.18
CA LYS A 110 -25.86 -15.11 3.71
C LYS A 110 -25.22 -14.31 4.85
N VAL A 111 -23.91 -14.45 5.00
CA VAL A 111 -23.11 -13.52 5.82
C VAL A 111 -22.71 -12.33 4.95
N GLY A 112 -23.44 -11.21 5.08
CA GLY A 112 -23.13 -9.94 4.42
C GLY A 112 -22.62 -8.93 5.45
N GLY A 113 -21.32 -8.65 5.41
CA GLY A 113 -20.70 -7.60 6.21
C GLY A 113 -19.34 -7.22 5.63
N ASP A 114 -19.02 -5.92 5.65
CA ASP A 114 -17.82 -5.37 5.01
C ASP A 114 -16.49 -5.90 5.58
N LYS A 115 -16.53 -6.58 6.74
CA LYS A 115 -15.35 -7.15 7.40
C LYS A 115 -15.74 -8.40 8.16
N VAL A 116 -15.48 -9.57 7.58
CA VAL A 116 -15.48 -10.85 8.30
C VAL A 116 -14.03 -11.17 8.64
N GLY A 117 -13.71 -11.32 9.92
CA GLY A 117 -12.37 -11.65 10.41
C GLY A 117 -12.42 -12.89 11.29
N GLY A 118 -11.55 -13.84 11.02
CA GLY A 118 -11.36 -15.06 11.81
C GLY A 118 -10.12 -15.83 11.35
N ASP A 119 -9.50 -16.58 12.27
CA ASP A 119 -8.25 -17.31 12.02
C ASP A 119 -8.45 -18.51 11.08
N LYS A 120 -9.68 -19.01 10.97
CA LYS A 120 -10.07 -20.09 10.07
C LYS A 120 -11.41 -19.78 9.43
N MET A 121 -11.43 -19.62 8.11
CA MET A 121 -12.64 -19.44 7.33
C MET A 121 -12.86 -20.64 6.42
N SER A 122 -14.03 -21.28 6.54
CA SER A 122 -14.44 -22.39 5.68
C SER A 122 -15.58 -21.91 4.79
N PHE A 123 -15.40 -21.95 3.47
CA PHE A 123 -16.42 -21.59 2.50
C PHE A 123 -16.93 -22.84 1.79
N SER A 124 -18.26 -23.04 1.77
CA SER A 124 -18.91 -24.06 0.96
C SER A 124 -19.64 -23.38 -0.20
N GLY A 125 -19.05 -23.40 -1.39
CA GLY A 125 -19.62 -22.81 -2.61
C GLY A 125 -18.63 -21.97 -3.41
N PRO A 126 -19.03 -21.46 -4.60
CA PRO A 126 -18.21 -20.57 -5.40
C PRO A 126 -17.93 -19.27 -4.65
N VAL A 127 -16.65 -18.95 -4.46
CA VAL A 127 -16.19 -17.69 -3.85
C VAL A 127 -15.80 -16.74 -4.97
N THR A 128 -16.54 -15.65 -5.13
CA THR A 128 -16.24 -14.57 -6.07
C THR A 128 -15.70 -13.37 -5.31
N GLY A 129 -14.44 -13.00 -5.51
CA GLY A 129 -13.80 -11.87 -4.85
C GLY A 129 -12.74 -11.19 -5.72
N SER A 130 -12.62 -9.87 -5.63
CA SER A 130 -11.82 -9.06 -6.56
C SER A 130 -10.35 -8.90 -6.18
N ALA A 131 -9.96 -9.18 -4.93
CA ALA A 131 -8.56 -9.19 -4.49
C ALA A 131 -8.43 -9.78 -3.08
N ILE A 132 -7.54 -10.75 -2.89
CA ILE A 132 -7.05 -11.14 -1.56
C ILE A 132 -5.72 -10.42 -1.37
N LYS A 133 -5.73 -9.27 -0.67
CA LYS A 133 -4.51 -8.49 -0.45
C LYS A 133 -3.61 -9.18 0.58
N GLY A 134 -2.45 -9.67 0.13
CA GLY A 134 -1.25 -9.84 0.96
C GLY A 134 -1.11 -11.15 1.75
N GLY A 135 -1.88 -12.19 1.47
CA GLY A 135 -1.74 -13.51 2.11
C GLY A 135 -1.38 -14.61 1.11
N SER A 136 -0.49 -15.53 1.50
CA SER A 136 -0.26 -16.79 0.76
C SER A 136 -1.44 -17.73 0.97
N ILE A 137 -2.00 -18.27 -0.10
CA ILE A 137 -3.02 -19.33 -0.03
C ILE A 137 -2.32 -20.66 -0.22
N ASN A 138 -2.33 -21.50 0.81
CA ASN A 138 -1.90 -22.89 0.69
C ASN A 138 -3.17 -23.75 0.55
N ALA A 139 -3.37 -24.38 -0.61
CA ALA A 139 -4.53 -25.21 -0.88
C ALA A 139 -4.07 -26.61 -1.29
N GLU A 140 -4.44 -27.62 -0.50
CA GLU A 140 -4.00 -29.01 -0.73
C GLU A 140 -4.87 -29.75 -1.77
N ASN A 141 -6.10 -29.32 -2.03
CA ASN A 141 -7.03 -29.97 -2.94
C ASN A 141 -7.95 -28.96 -3.66
N ILE A 142 -7.48 -28.36 -4.76
CA ILE A 142 -8.33 -27.51 -5.60
C ILE A 142 -9.05 -28.40 -6.64
N ALA A 143 -10.28 -28.78 -6.35
CA ALA A 143 -11.16 -29.48 -7.30
C ALA A 143 -11.97 -28.44 -8.09
N GLY A 144 -11.34 -27.83 -9.10
CA GLY A 144 -11.97 -26.89 -10.03
C GLY A 144 -11.65 -27.29 -11.46
N ARG A 145 -12.67 -27.30 -12.32
CA ARG A 145 -12.54 -27.73 -13.72
C ARG A 145 -11.64 -26.78 -14.55
N ASP A 146 -11.54 -25.51 -14.14
CA ASP A 146 -10.66 -24.50 -14.72
C ASP A 146 -10.03 -23.66 -13.60
N VAL A 147 -8.79 -23.98 -13.21
CA VAL A 147 -8.01 -23.14 -12.28
C VAL A 147 -7.06 -22.28 -13.12
N ASN A 148 -7.42 -21.02 -13.33
CA ASN A 148 -6.55 -20.07 -14.01
C ASN A 148 -5.65 -19.38 -12.97
N ILE A 149 -4.64 -20.11 -12.49
CA ILE A 149 -3.62 -19.54 -11.62
C ILE A 149 -2.76 -18.65 -12.52
N HIS A 150 -2.90 -17.33 -12.40
CA HIS A 150 -1.84 -16.43 -12.81
C HIS A 150 -0.68 -16.61 -11.83
N VAL A 151 0.02 -17.75 -11.95
CA VAL A 151 1.36 -17.86 -11.39
C VAL A 151 2.11 -16.77 -12.11
N THR A 152 2.52 -15.75 -11.37
CA THR A 152 3.55 -14.83 -11.84
C THR A 152 4.77 -15.71 -12.00
N GLN A 153 4.91 -16.27 -13.20
CA GLN A 153 6.02 -17.13 -13.58
C GLN A 153 7.26 -16.34 -13.19
N SER A 154 8.11 -16.91 -12.34
CA SER A 154 9.36 -16.29 -11.90
C SER A 154 10.05 -15.74 -13.14
N GLU A 155 10.01 -14.41 -13.34
CA GLU A 155 10.52 -13.80 -14.55
C GLU A 155 12.02 -14.08 -14.57
N SER A 156 12.45 -14.94 -15.51
CA SER A 156 13.85 -15.25 -15.65
C SER A 156 14.59 -14.02 -16.17
N ARG A 157 15.91 -13.93 -15.93
CA ARG A 157 16.74 -12.87 -16.52
C ARG A 157 16.59 -12.81 -18.05
N ASP A 158 16.43 -13.97 -18.71
CA ASP A 158 16.23 -14.05 -20.15
C ASP A 158 14.89 -13.46 -20.60
N ASP A 159 13.82 -13.69 -19.82
CA ASP A 159 12.50 -13.11 -20.11
C ASP A 159 12.49 -11.60 -19.88
N PHE A 160 13.22 -11.13 -18.86
CA PHE A 160 13.43 -9.70 -18.62
C PHE A 160 14.11 -9.02 -19.81
N VAL A 161 15.17 -9.62 -20.36
CA VAL A 161 15.88 -9.10 -21.53
C VAL A 161 14.99 -9.10 -22.77
N LYS A 162 14.15 -10.14 -22.98
CA LYS A 162 13.17 -10.15 -24.09
C LYS A 162 12.18 -9.00 -23.99
N LEU A 163 11.64 -8.74 -22.80
CA LEU A 163 10.72 -7.62 -22.56
C LEU A 163 11.38 -6.26 -22.80
N LEU A 164 12.66 -6.10 -22.44
CA LEU A 164 13.43 -4.89 -22.75
C LEU A 164 13.57 -4.68 -24.27
N GLN A 165 13.87 -5.73 -25.02
CA GLN A 165 13.98 -5.66 -26.48
C GLN A 165 12.63 -5.35 -27.14
N GLU A 166 11.55 -5.95 -26.66
CA GLU A 166 10.18 -5.65 -27.11
C GLU A 166 9.82 -4.18 -26.87
N LEU A 167 10.09 -3.67 -25.65
CA LEU A 167 9.87 -2.27 -25.32
C LEU A 167 10.69 -1.34 -26.21
N LYS A 168 11.97 -1.65 -26.44
CA LYS A 168 12.85 -0.88 -27.32
C LYS A 168 12.29 -0.80 -28.74
N ALA A 169 11.80 -1.91 -29.30
CA ALA A 169 11.20 -1.94 -30.62
C ALA A 169 9.92 -1.07 -30.69
N LEU A 170 9.08 -1.12 -29.64
CA LEU A 170 7.89 -0.25 -29.55
C LEU A 170 8.25 1.23 -29.51
N LEU A 171 9.28 1.64 -28.77
CA LEU A 171 9.70 3.04 -28.73
C LEU A 171 10.29 3.52 -30.05
N GLN A 172 11.05 2.67 -30.75
CA GLN A 172 11.54 2.97 -32.09
C GLN A 172 10.38 3.15 -33.08
N GLN A 173 9.37 2.28 -33.01
CA GLN A 173 8.16 2.41 -33.82
C GLN A 173 7.38 3.68 -33.48
N ALA A 174 7.22 4.01 -32.20
CA ALA A 174 6.55 5.23 -31.74
C ALA A 174 7.27 6.48 -32.28
N ALA A 175 8.60 6.52 -32.22
CA ALA A 175 9.39 7.62 -32.77
C ALA A 175 9.25 7.72 -34.30
N ALA A 176 9.29 6.58 -35.01
CA ALA A 176 9.11 6.55 -36.47
C ALA A 176 7.71 6.99 -36.92
N ASN A 177 6.68 6.72 -36.12
CA ASN A 177 5.30 7.14 -36.36
C ASN A 177 5.02 8.60 -35.97
N GLY A 178 5.98 9.29 -35.33
CA GLY A 178 5.76 10.62 -34.75
C GLY A 178 4.85 10.62 -33.53
N GLU A 179 4.70 9.48 -32.84
CA GLU A 179 3.95 9.38 -31.56
C GLU A 179 4.76 9.94 -30.38
N LEU A 180 6.10 9.98 -30.53
CA LEU A 180 7.06 10.61 -29.64
C LEU A 180 7.82 11.68 -30.40
N GLU A 181 8.23 12.75 -29.70
CA GLU A 181 9.21 13.68 -30.26
C GLU A 181 10.50 12.93 -30.57
N GLN A 182 11.07 13.13 -31.76
CA GLN A 182 12.20 12.33 -32.24
C GLN A 182 13.38 12.34 -31.26
N ALA A 183 13.71 13.51 -30.70
CA ALA A 183 14.80 13.65 -29.73
C ALA A 183 14.53 12.88 -28.41
N GLU A 184 13.30 12.91 -27.92
CA GLU A 184 12.90 12.18 -26.71
C GLU A 184 12.86 10.66 -26.96
N GLY A 185 12.34 10.24 -28.12
CA GLY A 185 12.30 8.85 -28.53
C GLY A 185 13.70 8.25 -28.68
N GLU A 186 14.64 8.97 -29.30
CA GLU A 186 16.04 8.56 -29.40
C GLU A 186 16.71 8.46 -28.03
N THR A 187 16.44 9.41 -27.13
CA THR A 187 16.94 9.39 -25.74
C THR A 187 16.43 8.17 -24.99
N ALA A 188 15.12 7.88 -25.04
CA ALA A 188 14.52 6.73 -24.37
C ALA A 188 15.04 5.39 -24.92
N VAL A 189 15.26 5.29 -26.23
CA VAL A 189 15.87 4.11 -26.86
C VAL A 189 17.32 3.92 -26.41
N SER A 190 18.08 5.01 -26.26
CA SER A 190 19.44 4.98 -25.71
C SER A 190 19.45 4.53 -24.25
N ASP A 191 18.56 5.07 -23.42
CA ASP A 191 18.45 4.68 -22.00
C ASP A 191 18.03 3.21 -21.83
N LEU A 192 17.19 2.67 -22.71
CA LEU A 192 16.88 1.24 -22.73
C LEU A 192 18.09 0.38 -23.12
N GLN A 193 18.92 0.85 -24.06
CA GLN A 193 20.15 0.12 -24.40
C GLN A 193 21.11 0.10 -23.20
N ASP A 194 21.25 1.22 -22.48
CA ASP A 194 21.98 1.31 -21.22
C ASP A 194 21.49 0.29 -20.19
N VAL A 195 20.17 0.09 -20.09
CA VAL A 195 19.56 -0.91 -19.21
C VAL A 195 19.93 -2.33 -19.64
N ILE A 196 19.81 -2.64 -20.94
CA ILE A 196 20.18 -3.95 -21.48
C ILE A 196 21.66 -4.26 -21.18
N ASP A 197 22.56 -3.31 -21.46
CA ASP A 197 23.99 -3.47 -21.21
C ASP A 197 24.31 -3.60 -19.70
N GLU A 198 23.56 -2.91 -18.83
CA GLU A 198 23.69 -3.06 -17.38
C GLU A 198 23.19 -4.44 -16.92
N THR A 199 22.14 -4.97 -17.55
CA THR A 199 21.59 -6.29 -17.23
C THR A 199 22.46 -7.43 -17.68
N ASP A 200 23.40 -7.24 -18.61
CA ASP A 200 24.36 -8.25 -19.04
C ASP A 200 25.61 -8.34 -18.16
N LYS A 201 25.78 -7.41 -17.21
CA LYS A 201 26.93 -7.42 -16.30
C LYS A 201 26.90 -8.63 -15.35
N PRO A 202 28.05 -9.08 -14.85
CA PRO A 202 28.12 -10.11 -13.81
C PRO A 202 27.39 -9.69 -12.52
N THR A 203 27.44 -8.40 -12.20
CA THR A 203 26.77 -7.79 -11.04
C THR A 203 25.96 -6.56 -11.47
N PRO A 204 24.73 -6.75 -11.98
CA PRO A 204 23.87 -5.65 -12.40
C PRO A 204 23.49 -4.74 -11.23
N ARG A 205 23.41 -3.43 -11.47
CA ARG A 205 23.01 -2.44 -10.45
C ARG A 205 21.50 -2.16 -10.54
N ALA A 206 20.70 -2.84 -9.73
CA ALA A 206 19.24 -2.70 -9.70
C ALA A 206 18.77 -1.23 -9.67
N ASN A 207 19.33 -0.40 -8.77
CA ASN A 207 18.98 1.02 -8.66
C ASN A 207 19.26 1.84 -9.94
N ARG A 208 20.28 1.48 -10.72
CA ARG A 208 20.58 2.15 -11.99
C ARG A 208 19.55 1.75 -13.05
N ILE A 209 19.21 0.47 -13.11
CA ILE A 209 18.18 -0.05 -14.03
C ILE A 209 16.83 0.61 -13.76
N ILE A 210 16.41 0.68 -12.49
CA ILE A 210 15.13 1.31 -12.10
C ILE A 210 15.08 2.76 -12.56
N ARG A 211 16.10 3.57 -12.24
CA ARG A 211 16.12 4.99 -12.61
C ARG A 211 16.00 5.19 -14.13
N ARG A 212 16.73 4.40 -14.93
CA ARG A 212 16.64 4.48 -16.39
C ARG A 212 15.26 4.07 -16.91
N LEU A 213 14.63 3.05 -16.31
CA LEU A 213 13.26 2.67 -16.66
C LEU A 213 12.24 3.74 -16.26
N GLU A 214 12.46 4.47 -15.17
CA GLU A 214 11.64 5.63 -14.77
C GLU A 214 11.80 6.79 -15.74
N ASP A 215 13.04 7.11 -16.17
CA ASP A 215 13.31 8.14 -17.19
C ASP A 215 12.56 7.80 -18.50
N VAL A 216 12.62 6.54 -18.94
CA VAL A 216 11.87 6.03 -20.10
C VAL A 216 10.36 6.11 -19.89
N ALA A 217 9.87 5.82 -18.68
CA ALA A 217 8.46 5.93 -18.34
C ALA A 217 7.95 7.38 -18.46
N ASP A 218 8.76 8.34 -18.04
CA ASP A 218 8.43 9.76 -18.11
C ASP A 218 8.36 10.25 -19.57
N VAL A 219 9.27 9.80 -20.44
CA VAL A 219 9.19 10.06 -21.89
C VAL A 219 7.91 9.48 -22.49
N VAL A 220 7.60 8.21 -22.20
CA VAL A 220 6.38 7.56 -22.70
C VAL A 220 5.12 8.26 -22.19
N LYS A 221 5.16 8.84 -20.99
CA LYS A 221 4.04 9.59 -20.39
C LYS A 221 3.89 10.99 -20.99
N ALA A 222 4.98 11.63 -21.39
CA ALA A 222 5.00 12.92 -22.08
C ALA A 222 4.51 12.80 -23.55
N GLY A 223 4.72 11.62 -24.16
CA GLY A 223 4.26 11.28 -25.50
C GLY A 223 2.77 11.47 -25.76
N VAL A 224 2.39 11.56 -27.05
CA VAL A 224 1.02 11.82 -27.47
C VAL A 224 0.09 10.71 -26.96
N LYS A 225 -0.98 11.10 -26.24
CA LYS A 225 -1.92 10.20 -25.54
C LYS A 225 -2.63 9.17 -26.43
N THR A 226 -2.49 9.25 -27.75
CA THR A 226 -3.24 8.45 -28.72
C THR A 226 -2.37 7.51 -29.57
N GLY A 227 -1.04 7.51 -29.37
CA GLY A 227 -0.15 6.61 -30.09
C GLY A 227 -0.33 5.15 -29.65
N THR A 228 -0.58 4.23 -30.59
CA THR A 228 -0.82 2.81 -30.26
C THR A 228 0.43 2.14 -29.70
N ALA A 229 1.63 2.51 -30.18
CA ALA A 229 2.89 1.97 -29.68
C ALA A 229 3.20 2.51 -28.28
N VAL A 230 2.96 3.80 -28.03
CA VAL A 230 3.11 4.43 -26.70
C VAL A 230 2.18 3.76 -25.67
N LEU A 231 0.93 3.47 -26.05
CA LEU A 231 -0.02 2.79 -25.18
C LEU A 231 0.38 1.34 -24.86
N ALA A 232 0.97 0.63 -25.83
CA ALA A 232 1.47 -0.73 -25.64
C ALA A 232 2.73 -0.78 -24.74
N ALA A 233 3.58 0.25 -24.80
CA ALA A 233 4.81 0.34 -24.01
C ALA A 233 4.56 0.47 -22.49
N LYS A 234 3.52 1.21 -22.09
CA LYS A 234 3.23 1.52 -20.68
C LYS A 234 3.12 0.29 -19.76
N PRO A 235 2.31 -0.74 -20.04
CA PRO A 235 2.24 -1.92 -19.18
C PRO A 235 3.56 -2.71 -19.14
N ILE A 236 4.35 -2.70 -20.20
CA ILE A 236 5.66 -3.38 -20.24
C ILE A 236 6.65 -2.69 -19.30
N ILE A 237 6.72 -1.36 -19.31
CA ILE A 237 7.59 -0.58 -18.40
C ILE A 237 7.27 -0.88 -16.94
N GLN A 238 5.99 -0.92 -16.57
CA GLN A 238 5.58 -1.21 -15.19
C GLN A 238 5.98 -2.62 -14.76
N LYS A 239 5.80 -3.62 -15.64
CA LYS A 239 6.26 -4.99 -15.39
C LYS A 239 7.77 -5.04 -15.19
N LEU A 240 8.54 -4.39 -16.06
CA LEU A 240 9.99 -4.34 -15.97
C LEU A 240 10.46 -3.73 -14.64
N ILE A 241 9.90 -2.60 -14.19
CA ILE A 241 10.28 -1.98 -12.91
C ILE A 241 10.03 -2.94 -11.74
N GLN A 242 8.90 -3.66 -11.75
CA GLN A 242 8.59 -4.64 -10.72
C GLN A 242 9.53 -5.86 -10.77
N ALA A 243 9.85 -6.33 -11.98
CA ALA A 243 10.75 -7.45 -12.23
C ALA A 243 12.16 -7.20 -11.66
N VAL A 244 12.67 -5.98 -11.81
CA VAL A 244 14.03 -5.62 -11.35
C VAL A 244 14.20 -5.88 -9.86
N SER A 245 13.20 -5.56 -9.04
CA SER A 245 13.23 -5.78 -7.59
C SER A 245 13.18 -7.25 -7.19
N THR A 246 12.81 -8.13 -8.13
CA THR A 246 12.67 -9.57 -7.91
C THR A 246 13.90 -10.32 -8.44
N ILE A 247 14.48 -9.86 -9.55
CA ILE A 247 15.58 -10.53 -10.26
C ILE A 247 16.96 -10.10 -9.73
N PHE A 248 17.13 -8.82 -9.36
CA PHE A 248 18.42 -8.21 -9.03
C PHE A 248 18.45 -7.63 -7.61
#